data_AF-U3BEF2-F1
#
_entry.id   AF-U3BEF2-F1
#
_cell.length_a   1.000
_cell.length_b   1.000
_cell.length_c   1.000
_cell.angle_alpha   90.00
_cell.angle_beta   90.00
_cell.angle_gamma   90.00
#
_symmetry.space_group_name_H-M   'P 1'
#
loop_
_entity.id
_entity.type
_entity.pdbx_description
1 polymer ?
#
loop_
_entity_poly.entity_id
_entity_poly.type
_entity_poly.pdbx_seq_one_letter_code
_entity_poly.pdbx_strand_id
1 'polypeptide(L)'
;MVPKGPSITRLDVARAVNFLIGAGEQVTIRAVRNTIGAGSFTTISKYLHESAVHLDGVGTHETDEVAERKLPKKELAPLLKSSVRVDCRTTSVLDGLAGELREIFFQCDEVIRKAEIEIITAREKLQRSISNADRLTHEKHALIHEVRKLRAELAALKVHIQFKNQ
;
A
#
# COMPACT_ATOMS: atom_id res chain seq x y z
N MET A 1 11.96 37.91 -19.68
CA MET A 1 11.13 36.76 -19.28
C MET A 1 12.05 35.75 -18.61
N VAL A 2 11.91 35.53 -17.30
CA VAL A 2 12.72 34.50 -16.61
C VAL A 2 12.11 33.14 -16.93
N PRO A 3 12.89 32.16 -17.43
CA PRO A 3 12.34 30.85 -17.77
C PRO A 3 11.79 30.21 -16.49
N LYS A 4 10.52 29.77 -16.52
CA LYS A 4 9.98 28.88 -15.50
C LYS A 4 10.79 27.59 -15.58
N GLY A 5 11.72 27.40 -14.63
CA GLY A 5 12.39 26.11 -14.45
C GLY A 5 11.35 24.99 -14.26
N PRO A 6 11.76 23.73 -14.43
CA PRO A 6 10.85 22.58 -14.39
C PRO A 6 9.99 22.64 -13.12
N SER A 7 8.67 22.66 -13.31
CA SER A 7 7.71 22.77 -12.21
C SER A 7 7.69 21.47 -11.45
N ILE A 8 8.22 21.48 -10.23
CA ILE A 8 8.11 20.36 -9.29
C ILE A 8 6.65 20.14 -8.93
N THR A 9 6.26 18.87 -8.91
CA THR A 9 4.93 18.45 -8.47
C THR A 9 4.97 17.92 -7.03
N ARG A 10 3.79 17.83 -6.39
CA ARG A 10 3.63 17.19 -5.07
C ARG A 10 4.12 15.73 -5.07
N LEU A 11 3.94 15.03 -6.19
CA LEU A 11 4.34 13.63 -6.33
C LEU A 11 5.86 13.45 -6.30
N ASP A 12 6.59 14.40 -6.90
CA ASP A 12 8.06 14.37 -6.90
C ASP A 12 8.61 14.57 -5.47
N VAL A 13 7.97 15.46 -4.69
CA VAL A 13 8.29 15.66 -3.27
C VAL A 13 7.98 14.41 -2.45
N ALA A 14 6.82 13.79 -2.63
CA ALA A 14 6.44 12.57 -1.91
C ALA A 14 7.40 11.40 -2.20
N ARG A 15 7.83 11.22 -3.46
CA ARG A 15 8.80 10.19 -3.84
C ARG A 15 10.16 10.42 -3.22
N ALA A 16 10.64 11.67 -3.21
CA ALA A 16 11.90 12.03 -2.58
C ALA A 16 11.88 11.79 -1.06
N VAL A 17 10.76 12.12 -0.40
CA VAL A 17 10.58 11.84 1.03
C VAL A 17 10.62 10.33 1.31
N ASN A 18 9.87 9.51 0.56
CA ASN A 18 9.89 8.06 0.75
C ASN A 18 11.27 7.45 0.49
N PHE A 19 12.01 7.98 -0.48
CA PHE A 19 13.39 7.56 -0.73
C PHE A 19 14.32 7.88 0.45
N LEU A 20 14.25 9.10 0.99
CA LEU A 20 15.05 9.51 2.16
C LEU A 20 14.70 8.69 3.41
N ILE A 21 13.42 8.44 3.65
CA ILE A 21 12.96 7.59 4.76
C ILE A 21 13.48 6.15 4.57
N GLY A 22 13.37 5.59 3.38
CA GLY A 22 13.87 4.25 3.07
C GLY A 22 15.40 4.11 3.19
N ALA A 23 16.12 5.21 3.02
CA ALA A 23 17.57 5.29 3.23
C ALA A 23 17.96 5.58 4.70
N GLY A 24 16.99 5.83 5.59
CA GLY A 24 17.25 6.22 6.98
C GLY A 24 17.81 7.65 7.13
N GLU A 25 17.66 8.50 6.10
CA GLU A 25 18.16 9.87 6.09
C GLU A 25 17.13 10.86 6.65
N GLN A 26 17.62 11.95 7.24
CA GLN A 26 16.76 13.00 7.78
C GLN A 26 16.03 13.77 6.67
N VAL A 27 14.71 13.83 6.75
CA VAL A 27 13.87 14.55 5.78
C VAL A 27 13.95 16.05 6.05
N THR A 28 14.80 16.74 5.28
CA THR A 28 14.91 18.21 5.28
C THR A 28 14.58 18.78 3.90
N ILE A 29 14.16 20.05 3.83
CA ILE A 29 13.87 20.72 2.55
C ILE A 29 15.11 20.68 1.62
N ARG A 30 16.31 20.76 2.19
CA ARG A 30 17.58 20.67 1.45
C ARG A 30 17.85 19.26 0.94
N ALA A 31 17.64 18.23 1.76
CA ALA A 31 17.77 16.84 1.34
C ALA A 31 16.78 16.51 0.21
N VAL A 32 15.51 16.88 0.38
CA VAL A 32 14.46 16.69 -0.63
C VAL A 32 14.80 17.42 -1.93
N ARG A 33 15.31 18.66 -1.84
CA ARG A 33 15.76 19.42 -3.02
C ARG A 33 16.94 18.75 -3.72
N ASN A 34 17.89 18.18 -2.97
CA ASN A 34 19.03 17.47 -3.52
C ASN A 34 18.59 16.18 -4.24
N THR A 35 17.63 15.45 -3.68
CA THR A 35 17.06 14.24 -4.30
C THR A 35 16.29 14.55 -5.58
N ILE A 36 15.56 15.66 -5.64
CA ILE A 36 14.79 16.05 -6.83
C ILE A 36 15.64 16.80 -7.87
N GLY A 37 16.74 17.43 -7.44
CA GLY A 37 17.67 18.17 -8.32
C GLY A 37 17.14 19.52 -8.84
N ALA A 38 15.94 19.95 -8.43
CA ALA A 38 15.33 21.20 -8.86
C ALA A 38 14.41 21.79 -7.78
N GLY A 39 13.71 22.89 -8.08
CA GLY A 39 12.66 23.45 -7.21
C GLY A 39 13.09 24.56 -6.27
N SER A 40 12.13 25.43 -5.95
CA SER A 40 12.31 26.41 -4.89
C SER A 40 12.07 25.77 -3.53
N PHE A 41 12.86 26.19 -2.53
CA PHE A 41 12.67 25.80 -1.15
C PHE A 41 11.26 26.12 -0.63
N THR A 42 10.65 27.20 -1.11
CA THR A 42 9.29 27.62 -0.75
C THR A 42 8.23 26.65 -1.27
N THR A 43 8.35 26.16 -2.50
CA THR A 43 7.39 25.20 -3.07
C THR A 43 7.55 23.82 -2.42
N ILE A 44 8.79 23.39 -2.16
CA ILE A 44 9.06 22.12 -1.47
C ILE A 44 8.53 22.19 -0.02
N SER A 45 8.80 23.27 0.71
CA SER A 45 8.27 23.51 2.06
C SER A 45 6.74 23.48 2.08
N LYS A 46 6.09 24.16 1.12
CA LYS A 46 4.63 24.13 0.99
C LYS A 46 4.12 22.71 0.79
N TYR A 47 4.74 21.92 -0.08
CA TYR A 47 4.30 20.54 -0.31
C TYR A 47 4.59 19.59 0.84
N LEU A 48 5.66 19.82 1.60
CA LEU A 48 5.94 19.10 2.85
C LEU A 48 4.95 19.46 3.97
N HIS A 49 4.46 20.69 4.01
CA HIS A 49 3.43 21.10 4.98
C HIS A 49 2.02 20.67 4.58
N GLU A 50 1.68 20.72 3.29
CA GLU A 50 0.36 20.33 2.77
C GLU A 50 0.20 18.81 2.69
N SER A 51 1.30 18.10 2.44
CA SER A 51 1.35 16.66 2.52
C SER A 51 1.72 16.36 3.97
N ALA A 52 0.73 16.29 4.85
CA ALA A 52 0.86 15.74 6.20
C ALA A 52 1.26 14.25 6.14
N VAL A 53 2.40 13.96 5.52
CA VAL A 53 3.22 12.80 5.78
C VAL A 53 3.60 12.98 7.24
N HIS A 54 3.03 12.13 8.09
CA HIS A 54 3.42 11.99 9.48
C HIS A 54 4.92 11.74 9.51
N LEU A 55 5.70 12.80 9.74
CA LEU A 55 7.09 12.69 10.15
C LEU A 55 7.06 12.49 11.66
N ASP A 56 6.68 11.27 12.06
CA ASP A 56 7.04 10.75 13.37
C ASP A 56 8.57 10.73 13.44
N GLY A 57 9.16 11.64 14.23
CA GLY A 57 10.56 11.59 14.60
C GLY A 57 11.55 12.25 13.63
N VAL A 58 11.44 13.55 13.39
CA VAL A 58 12.60 14.37 13.01
C VAL A 58 12.60 15.65 13.83
N GLY A 59 13.43 15.67 14.87
CA GLY A 59 13.69 16.87 15.66
C GLY A 59 14.16 18.00 14.75
N THR A 60 13.44 19.13 14.77
CA THR A 60 13.96 20.39 14.27
C THR A 60 14.73 21.07 15.40
N HIS A 61 15.94 20.55 15.67
CA HIS A 61 16.99 21.40 16.20
C HIS A 61 17.50 22.27 15.05
N GLU A 62 17.50 23.57 15.31
CA GLU A 62 18.48 24.56 14.82
C GLU A 62 18.84 24.52 13.33
N THR A 63 18.32 25.51 12.59
CA THR A 63 19.23 26.32 11.78
C THR A 63 18.87 27.78 11.96
N ASP A 64 19.66 28.41 12.81
CA ASP A 64 20.03 29.80 12.67
C ASP A 64 20.47 30.12 11.23
N GLU A 65 20.16 31.36 10.87
CA GLU A 65 20.81 32.20 9.88
C GLU A 65 20.53 32.10 8.36
N VAL A 66 20.41 33.33 7.84
CA VAL A 66 20.51 33.82 6.46
C VAL A 66 19.27 33.72 5.57
N ALA A 67 18.38 34.71 5.74
CA ALA A 67 17.91 35.47 4.59
C ALA A 67 17.62 36.93 5.01
N GLU A 68 18.67 37.76 4.99
CA GLU A 68 18.51 39.18 4.77
C GLU A 68 17.60 39.41 3.55
N ARG A 69 16.38 39.91 3.77
CA ARG A 69 15.67 40.69 2.76
C ARG A 69 14.69 41.63 3.45
N LYS A 70 15.12 42.90 3.43
CA LYS A 70 14.39 44.12 3.76
C LYS A 70 12.89 44.00 3.43
N LEU A 71 12.06 43.98 4.47
CA LEU A 71 10.66 44.37 4.39
C LEU A 71 10.41 45.47 5.43
N PRO A 72 9.71 46.56 5.08
CA PRO A 72 9.65 47.76 5.88
C PRO A 72 8.87 47.50 7.18
N LYS A 73 9.50 47.87 8.30
CA LYS A 73 8.90 47.92 9.64
C LYS A 73 7.76 48.94 9.65
N LYS A 74 6.52 48.49 9.42
CA LYS A 74 5.33 49.18 9.91
C LYS A 74 4.15 48.22 9.90
N GLU A 75 3.52 48.11 11.08
CA GLU A 75 2.19 47.53 11.30
C GLU A 75 2.09 46.00 11.28
N LEU A 76 2.80 45.33 12.21
CA LEU A 76 2.22 44.16 12.87
C LEU A 76 2.16 44.41 14.38
N ALA A 77 0.92 44.57 14.84
CA ALA A 77 0.49 44.68 16.22
C ALA A 77 0.98 43.47 17.08
N PRO A 78 1.03 43.61 18.42
CA PRO A 78 1.68 42.65 19.31
C PRO A 78 0.79 41.42 19.51
N LEU A 79 0.95 40.40 18.66
CA LEU A 79 0.28 39.10 18.82
C LEU A 79 1.25 37.92 19.00
N LEU A 80 2.52 38.17 19.31
CA LEU A 80 3.50 37.12 19.63
C LEU A 80 4.04 37.27 21.06
N LYS A 81 3.14 37.20 22.04
CA LYS A 81 3.52 37.01 23.46
C LYS A 81 2.76 35.87 24.15
N SER A 82 2.30 34.88 23.40
CA SER A 82 1.97 33.56 23.96
C SER A 82 2.82 32.51 23.26
N SER A 83 4.11 32.50 23.60
CA SER A 83 4.95 31.32 23.42
C SER A 83 4.24 30.17 24.16
N VAL A 84 3.58 29.29 23.42
CA VAL A 84 3.03 28.06 23.97
C VAL A 84 4.21 27.23 24.45
N ARG A 85 4.50 27.31 25.76
CA ARG A 85 5.38 26.35 26.42
C ARG A 85 4.63 25.04 26.41
N VAL A 86 4.97 24.15 25.50
CA VAL A 86 4.51 22.76 25.56
C VAL A 86 5.17 22.17 26.81
N ASP A 87 4.37 21.84 27.81
CA ASP A 87 4.86 21.23 29.04
C ASP A 87 5.48 19.86 28.72
N CYS A 88 6.59 19.53 29.37
CA CYS A 88 7.26 18.23 29.23
C CYS A 88 6.37 17.02 29.60
N ARG A 89 5.27 17.26 30.35
CA ARG A 89 4.22 16.26 30.60
C ARG A 89 3.33 16.00 29.39
N THR A 90 3.09 17.02 28.56
CA THR A 90 2.28 16.88 27.35
C THR A 90 3.05 16.10 26.28
N THR A 91 4.37 16.29 26.19
CA THR A 91 5.23 15.50 25.29
C THR A 91 5.31 14.03 25.73
N SER A 92 5.44 13.72 27.02
CA SER A 92 5.47 12.32 27.47
C SER A 92 4.17 11.56 27.22
N VAL A 93 3.01 12.24 27.29
CA VAL A 93 1.71 11.63 26.96
C VAL A 93 1.59 11.38 25.46
N LEU A 94 2.05 12.33 24.63
CA LEU A 94 2.07 12.17 23.18
C LEU A 94 3.02 11.05 22.73
N ASP A 95 4.20 10.95 23.36
CA ASP A 95 5.15 9.85 23.09
C ASP A 95 4.58 8.49 23.50
N GLY A 96 3.86 8.43 24.62
CA GLY A 96 3.13 7.22 25.06
C GLY A 96 2.06 6.80 24.06
N LEU A 97 1.20 7.74 23.64
CA LEU A 97 0.17 7.49 22.62
C LEU A 97 0.77 7.08 21.26
N ALA A 98 1.89 7.68 20.87
CA ALA A 98 2.61 7.29 19.65
C ALA A 98 3.24 5.89 19.74
N GLY A 99 3.60 5.44 20.95
CA GLY A 99 4.02 4.07 21.23
C GLY A 99 2.85 3.08 21.10
N GLU A 100 1.72 3.38 21.75
CA GLU A 100 0.50 2.57 21.68
C GLU A 100 -0.01 2.45 20.24
N LEU A 101 -0.02 3.54 19.48
CA LEU A 101 -0.40 3.52 18.06
C LEU A 101 0.53 2.63 17.23
N ARG A 102 1.85 2.69 17.44
CA ARG A 102 2.81 1.82 16.75
C ARG A 102 2.59 0.35 17.07
N GLU A 103 2.30 0.03 18.32
CA GLU A 103 2.00 -1.35 18.72
C GLU A 103 0.71 -1.85 18.07
N ILE A 104 -0.34 -1.02 18.04
CA ILE A 104 -1.60 -1.33 17.33
C ILE A 104 -1.34 -1.57 15.84
N PHE A 105 -0.55 -0.72 15.17
CA PHE A 105 -0.20 -0.90 13.77
C PHE A 105 0.52 -2.24 13.53
N PHE A 106 1.48 -2.57 14.38
CA PHE A 106 2.19 -3.85 14.28
C PHE A 106 1.25 -5.06 14.46
N GLN A 107 0.33 -4.98 15.43
CA GLN A 107 -0.69 -6.02 15.64
C GLN A 107 -1.63 -6.14 14.43
N CYS A 108 -2.06 -5.01 13.85
CA CYS A 108 -2.86 -5.00 12.64
C CYS A 108 -2.13 -5.66 11.47
N ASP A 109 -0.85 -5.32 11.24
CA ASP A 109 -0.04 -5.92 10.18
C ASP A 109 0.12 -7.43 10.38
N GLU A 110 0.30 -7.89 11.63
CA GLU A 110 0.41 -9.31 11.92
C GLU A 110 -0.90 -10.07 11.63
N VAL A 111 -2.04 -9.47 11.99
CA VAL A 111 -3.38 -10.03 11.68
C VAL A 111 -3.62 -10.07 10.18
N ILE A 112 -3.30 -9.00 9.46
CA ILE A 112 -3.42 -8.93 7.99
C ILE A 112 -2.57 -10.03 7.37
N ARG A 113 -1.31 -10.16 7.76
CA ARG A 113 -0.40 -11.19 7.24
C ARG A 113 -0.92 -12.61 7.50
N LYS A 114 -1.47 -12.88 8.69
CA LYS A 114 -2.08 -14.19 9.01
C LYS A 114 -3.28 -14.46 8.10
N ALA A 115 -4.17 -13.48 7.94
CA ALA A 115 -5.35 -13.59 7.08
C ALA A 115 -4.96 -13.82 5.61
N GLU A 116 -3.93 -13.14 5.11
CA GLU A 116 -3.41 -13.34 3.75
C GLU A 116 -2.92 -14.77 3.52
N ILE A 117 -2.15 -15.32 4.46
CA ILE A 117 -1.64 -16.71 4.38
C ILE A 117 -2.81 -17.70 4.38
N GLU A 118 -3.82 -17.50 5.22
CA GLU A 118 -5.01 -18.35 5.26
C GLU A 118 -5.81 -18.28 3.97
N ILE A 119 -5.99 -17.08 3.39
CA ILE A 119 -6.68 -16.88 2.12
C ILE A 119 -5.94 -17.60 0.99
N ILE A 120 -4.60 -17.48 0.91
CA ILE A 120 -3.79 -18.18 -0.09
C ILE A 120 -3.98 -19.69 0.06
N THR A 121 -3.86 -20.21 1.28
CA THR A 121 -4.01 -21.65 1.57
C THR A 121 -5.41 -22.15 1.21
N ALA A 122 -6.45 -21.37 1.52
CA ALA A 122 -7.84 -21.71 1.18
C ALA A 122 -8.07 -21.70 -0.34
N ARG A 123 -7.50 -20.72 -1.05
CA ARG A 123 -7.55 -20.66 -2.52
C ARG A 123 -6.89 -21.87 -3.17
N GLU A 124 -5.72 -22.28 -2.69
CA GLU A 124 -5.05 -23.48 -3.21
C GLU A 124 -5.90 -24.75 -3.00
N LYS A 125 -6.50 -24.91 -1.81
CA LYS A 125 -7.40 -26.04 -1.52
C LYS A 125 -8.61 -26.04 -2.45
N LEU A 126 -9.22 -24.87 -2.67
CA LEU A 126 -10.35 -24.72 -3.57
C LEU A 126 -9.96 -25.08 -5.00
N GLN A 127 -8.82 -24.61 -5.48
CA GLN A 127 -8.32 -24.91 -6.83
C GLN A 127 -8.09 -26.41 -7.04
N ARG A 128 -7.50 -27.10 -6.06
CA ARG A 128 -7.34 -28.57 -6.11
C ARG A 128 -8.70 -29.28 -6.15
N SER A 129 -9.68 -28.80 -5.38
CA SER A 129 -11.04 -29.34 -5.38
C SER A 129 -11.72 -29.19 -6.74
N ILE A 130 -11.60 -28.00 -7.36
CA ILE A 130 -12.12 -27.72 -8.70
C ILE A 130 -11.48 -28.67 -9.73
N SER A 131 -10.15 -28.78 -9.75
CA SER A 131 -9.47 -29.71 -10.68
C SER A 131 -9.89 -31.17 -10.48
N ASN A 132 -10.12 -31.60 -9.24
CA ASN A 132 -10.65 -32.93 -8.96
C ASN A 132 -12.09 -33.12 -9.45
N ALA A 133 -12.94 -32.12 -9.26
CA ALA A 133 -14.31 -32.13 -9.75
C ALA A 133 -14.36 -32.19 -11.29
N ASP A 134 -13.49 -31.43 -11.97
CA ASP A 134 -13.36 -31.48 -13.42
C ASP A 134 -12.92 -32.88 -13.89
N ARG A 135 -11.91 -33.48 -13.26
CA ARG A 135 -11.47 -34.85 -13.58
C ARG A 135 -12.61 -35.86 -13.44
N LEU A 136 -13.31 -35.85 -12.31
CA LEU A 136 -14.45 -36.75 -12.07
C LEU A 136 -15.58 -36.52 -13.06
N THR A 137 -15.79 -35.26 -13.46
CA THR A 137 -16.78 -34.92 -14.48
C THR A 137 -16.39 -35.53 -15.83
N HIS A 138 -15.12 -35.45 -16.24
CA HIS A 138 -14.63 -36.10 -17.46
C HIS A 138 -14.79 -37.63 -17.40
N GLU A 139 -14.40 -38.26 -16.29
CA GLU A 139 -14.56 -39.70 -16.08
C GLU A 139 -16.02 -40.14 -16.14
N LYS A 140 -16.93 -39.37 -15.51
CA LYS A 140 -18.37 -39.61 -15.59
C LYS A 140 -18.86 -39.58 -17.05
N HIS A 141 -18.44 -38.60 -17.84
CA HIS A 141 -18.84 -38.52 -19.25
C HIS A 141 -18.31 -39.70 -20.07
N ALA A 142 -17.07 -40.13 -19.84
CA ALA A 142 -16.49 -41.30 -20.48
C ALA A 142 -17.28 -42.58 -20.16
N LEU A 143 -17.59 -42.80 -18.88
CA LEU A 143 -18.39 -43.95 -18.44
C LEU A 143 -19.82 -43.92 -19.02
N ILE A 144 -20.45 -42.74 -19.09
CA ILE A 144 -21.78 -42.61 -19.73
C ILE A 144 -21.71 -43.02 -21.20
N HIS A 145 -20.65 -42.62 -21.92
CA HIS A 145 -20.46 -43.01 -23.31
C HIS A 145 -20.26 -44.53 -23.45
N GLU A 146 -19.44 -45.14 -22.60
CA GLU A 146 -19.21 -46.58 -22.58
C GLU A 146 -20.49 -47.37 -22.28
N VAL A 147 -21.29 -46.94 -21.29
CA VAL A 147 -22.58 -47.56 -20.98
C VAL A 147 -23.54 -47.46 -22.16
N ARG A 148 -23.57 -46.34 -22.88
CA ARG A 148 -24.39 -46.19 -24.09
C ARG A 148 -23.96 -47.15 -25.19
N LYS A 149 -22.66 -47.31 -25.40
CA LYS A 149 -22.09 -48.26 -26.38
C LYS A 149 -22.49 -49.70 -26.04
N LEU A 150 -22.26 -50.13 -24.80
CA LEU A 150 -22.62 -51.49 -24.35
C LEU A 150 -24.12 -51.76 -24.45
N ARG A 151 -24.97 -50.77 -24.14
CA ARG A 151 -26.42 -50.89 -24.32
C ARG A 151 -26.81 -51.10 -25.78
N ALA A 152 -26.15 -50.40 -26.71
CA ALA A 152 -26.40 -50.56 -28.14
C ALA A 152 -25.95 -51.95 -28.64
N GLU A 153 -24.77 -52.43 -28.22
CA GLU A 153 -24.27 -53.76 -28.55
C GLU A 153 -25.19 -54.87 -28.01
N LEU A 154 -25.66 -54.73 -26.76
CA LEU A 154 -26.59 -55.67 -26.15
C LEU A 154 -27.96 -55.69 -26.86
N ALA A 155 -28.45 -54.53 -27.32
CA ALA A 155 -29.66 -54.45 -28.14
C ALA A 155 -29.48 -55.17 -29.49
N ALA A 156 -28.35 -54.96 -30.17
CA ALA A 156 -28.04 -55.63 -31.43
C ALA A 156 -27.95 -57.16 -31.28
N LEU A 157 -27.29 -57.63 -30.22
CA LEU A 157 -27.19 -59.06 -29.91
C LEU A 157 -28.56 -59.69 -29.64
N LYS A 158 -29.43 -59.01 -28.88
CA LYS A 158 -30.79 -59.48 -28.63
C LYS A 158 -31.58 -59.67 -29.91
N VAL A 159 -31.51 -58.71 -30.83
CA VAL A 159 -32.16 -58.81 -32.15
C VAL A 159 -31.59 -60.01 -32.92
N HIS A 160 -30.27 -60.17 -32.97
CA HIS A 160 -29.63 -61.27 -33.69
C HIS A 160 -30.05 -62.65 -33.16
N ILE A 161 -30.16 -62.82 -31.84
CA ILE A 161 -30.62 -64.06 -31.21
C ILE A 161 -32.10 -64.34 -31.54
N GLN A 162 -32.96 -63.32 -31.50
CA GLN A 162 -34.37 -63.47 -31.86
C GLN A 162 -34.54 -63.94 -33.31
N PHE A 163 -33.74 -63.40 -34.25
CA PHE A 163 -33.75 -63.85 -35.64
C PHE A 163 -33.21 -65.26 -35.85
N LYS A 164 -32.26 -65.73 -35.03
CA LYS A 164 -31.72 -67.09 -35.13
C LYS A 164 -32.64 -68.18 -34.57
N ASN A 165 -33.59 -67.81 -33.72
CA ASN A 165 -34.53 -68.73 -33.07
C ASN A 165 -35.90 -68.80 -33.77
N GLN A 166 -36.05 -68.16 -34.94
CA GLN A 166 -37.19 -68.28 -35.85
C GLN A 166 -36.84 -69.21 -37.00
#